data_AF-A0A4R6WT63-F1
#
_entry.id   AF-A0A4R6WT63-F1
#
_cell.length_a   1.000
_cell.length_b   1.000
_cell.length_c   1.000
_cell.angle_alpha   90.00
_cell.angle_beta   90.00
_cell.angle_gamma   90.00
#
_symmetry.space_group_name_H-M   'P 1'
#
loop_
_entity.id
_entity.type
_entity.pdbx_description
1 polymer ?
#
loop_
_entity_poly.entity_id
_entity_poly.type
_entity_poly.pdbx_seq_one_letter_code
_entity_poly.pdbx_strand_id
1 'polypeptide(L)'
;MSDPFADRPLPRATLLGAGALVAFTLVAVAAARLGGTEATAVPSVPSLESRDLRFLDQADGAVAVYDLKDGSAVALLPAGSNNFIRGALRGLARERKRQDIGMAPPFRLTRWADGRYTLEDTATRRTIDLRAFGSTNVQAFADLLQAGKGMP
;
A
#
# COMPACT_ATOMS: atom_id res chain seq x y z
N MET A 1 13.83 14.43 57.46
CA MET A 1 13.34 13.31 56.62
C MET A 1 14.14 13.37 55.32
N SER A 2 15.23 12.61 55.26
CA SER A 2 16.17 12.63 54.14
C SER A 2 15.74 11.57 53.13
N ASP A 3 15.64 11.96 51.86
CA ASP A 3 15.20 11.11 50.76
C ASP A 3 16.21 9.95 50.53
N PRO A 4 15.83 8.67 50.72
CA PRO A 4 16.76 7.54 50.65
C PRO A 4 17.28 7.24 49.23
N PHE A 5 16.86 8.02 48.24
CA PHE A 5 17.28 7.88 46.84
C PHE A 5 18.26 8.96 46.37
N ALA A 6 18.69 9.87 47.25
CA ALA A 6 19.67 10.89 46.90
C ALA A 6 21.06 10.26 46.66
N ASP A 7 21.54 10.38 45.41
CA ASP A 7 22.93 10.26 44.96
C ASP A 7 23.62 8.90 45.09
N ARG A 8 23.14 7.91 44.34
CA ARG A 8 24.04 6.88 43.78
C ARG A 8 24.23 7.14 42.29
N PRO A 9 25.33 7.81 41.87
CA PRO A 9 25.63 7.94 40.45
C PRO A 9 25.77 6.53 39.85
N LEU A 10 25.05 6.28 38.76
CA LEU A 10 25.12 5.01 38.05
C LEU A 10 26.58 4.71 37.69
N PRO A 11 27.08 3.49 37.94
CA PRO A 11 28.44 3.13 37.58
C PRO A 11 28.68 3.39 36.09
N ARG A 12 29.83 3.98 35.75
CA ARG A 12 30.17 4.34 34.36
C ARG A 12 30.08 3.15 33.41
N ALA A 13 30.41 1.94 33.89
CA ALA A 13 30.29 0.70 33.13
C ALA A 13 28.84 0.41 32.72
N THR A 14 27.87 0.70 33.58
CA THR A 14 26.44 0.49 33.29
C THR A 14 25.94 1.48 32.25
N LEU A 15 26.37 2.74 32.33
CA LEU A 15 26.06 3.76 31.32
C LEU A 15 26.69 3.44 29.96
N LEU A 16 27.95 3.00 29.95
CA LEU A 16 28.63 2.55 28.74
C LEU A 16 27.96 1.31 28.13
N GLY A 17 27.57 0.34 28.96
CA GLY A 17 26.86 -0.85 28.51
C GLY A 17 25.49 -0.52 27.88
N ALA A 18 24.71 0.35 28.52
CA ALA A 18 23.44 0.82 27.99
C ALA A 18 23.62 1.58 26.67
N GLY A 19 24.61 2.48 26.59
CA GLY A 19 24.94 3.21 25.37
C GLY A 19 25.37 2.28 24.23
N ALA A 20 26.22 1.28 24.53
CA ALA A 20 26.67 0.29 23.56
C ALA A 20 25.50 -0.56 23.03
N LEU A 21 24.58 -0.97 23.92
CA LEU A 21 23.39 -1.72 23.52
C LEU A 21 22.50 -0.90 22.58
N VAL A 22 22.23 0.37 22.90
CA VAL A 22 21.42 1.26 22.05
C VAL A 22 22.10 1.51 20.71
N ALA A 23 23.42 1.76 20.69
CA ALA A 23 24.16 1.95 19.46
C ALA A 23 24.13 0.68 18.59
N PHE A 24 24.32 -0.50 19.20
CA PHE A 24 24.26 -1.78 18.50
C PHE A 24 22.89 -2.04 17.90
N THR A 25 21.79 -1.82 18.63
CA THR A 25 20.44 -2.01 18.09
C THR A 25 20.17 -1.06 16.93
N LEU A 26 20.53 0.22 17.05
CA LEU A 26 20.38 1.19 15.97
C LEU A 26 21.18 0.80 14.72
N VAL A 27 22.43 0.37 14.88
CA VAL A 27 23.28 -0.10 13.77
C VAL A 27 22.70 -1.36 13.14
N ALA A 28 22.26 -2.34 13.93
CA ALA A 28 21.65 -3.56 13.43
C ALA A 28 20.36 -3.27 12.64
N VAL A 29 19.50 -2.38 13.15
CA VAL A 29 18.28 -1.96 12.44
C VAL A 29 18.63 -1.19 11.16
N ALA A 30 19.58 -0.25 11.21
CA ALA A 30 20.02 0.49 10.04
C ALA A 30 20.62 -0.43 8.97
N ALA A 31 21.46 -1.39 9.36
CA ALA A 31 22.05 -2.38 8.48
C ALA A 31 20.99 -3.29 7.86
N ALA A 32 20.01 -3.76 8.64
CA ALA A 32 18.88 -4.52 8.11
C ALA A 32 18.06 -3.71 7.10
N ARG A 33 17.78 -2.44 7.41
CA ARG A 33 17.01 -1.53 6.55
C ARG A 33 17.75 -1.17 5.25
N LEU A 34 19.05 -0.90 5.32
CA LEU A 34 19.89 -0.56 4.17
C LEU A 34 20.29 -1.79 3.34
N GLY A 35 20.48 -2.93 4.00
CA GLY A 35 20.81 -4.22 3.38
C GLY A 35 19.63 -4.91 2.69
N GLY A 36 18.46 -4.25 2.64
CA GLY A 36 17.32 -4.75 1.89
C GLY A 36 16.76 -6.07 2.41
N THR A 37 16.80 -6.32 3.72
CA THR A 37 16.02 -7.44 4.29
C THR A 37 14.54 -7.10 4.19
N GLU A 38 13.97 -7.30 3.01
CA GLU A 38 12.55 -7.55 2.84
C GLU A 38 12.25 -8.82 3.66
N ALA A 39 11.95 -8.65 4.95
CA ALA A 39 11.72 -9.72 5.92
C ALA A 39 10.45 -10.56 5.64
N THR A 40 10.01 -10.57 4.39
CA THR A 40 8.97 -11.47 3.88
C THR A 40 9.26 -11.74 2.41
N ALA A 41 10.26 -12.58 2.12
CA ALA A 41 10.28 -13.32 0.86
C ALA A 41 9.12 -14.33 0.91
N VAL A 42 7.88 -13.83 0.84
CA VAL A 42 6.72 -14.61 0.45
C VAL A 42 7.10 -15.21 -0.90
N PRO A 43 6.86 -16.52 -1.17
CA PRO A 43 7.11 -17.08 -2.48
C PRO A 43 6.59 -16.12 -3.54
N SER A 44 7.50 -15.65 -4.40
CA SER A 44 7.19 -14.65 -5.42
C SER A 44 6.29 -15.31 -6.45
N VAL A 45 5.00 -15.37 -6.15
CA VAL A 45 3.98 -15.72 -7.13
C VAL A 45 4.15 -14.71 -8.27
N PRO A 46 4.43 -15.14 -9.51
CA PRO A 46 4.62 -14.19 -10.59
C PRO A 46 3.32 -13.44 -10.87
N SER A 47 3.42 -12.14 -11.13
CA SER A 47 2.30 -11.36 -11.67
C SER A 47 2.05 -11.79 -13.12
N LEU A 48 0.84 -12.23 -13.43
CA LEU A 48 0.43 -12.53 -14.82
C LEU A 48 0.13 -11.24 -15.58
N GLU A 49 -0.47 -10.27 -14.89
CA GLU A 49 -0.88 -9.01 -15.49
C GLU A 49 -0.89 -7.91 -14.42
N SER A 50 -0.42 -6.72 -14.78
CA SER A 50 -0.43 -5.56 -13.89
C SER A 50 -0.73 -4.30 -14.68
N ARG A 51 -1.53 -3.41 -14.08
CA ARG A 51 -1.96 -2.15 -14.69
C ARG A 51 -2.01 -1.05 -13.64
N ASP A 52 -1.38 0.07 -13.97
CA ASP A 52 -1.37 1.26 -13.11
C ASP A 52 -2.53 2.17 -13.53
N LEU A 53 -3.48 2.35 -12.61
CA LEU A 53 -4.73 3.06 -12.86
C LEU A 53 -4.82 4.35 -12.04
N ARG A 54 -5.27 5.42 -12.68
CA ARG A 54 -5.68 6.66 -12.01
C ARG A 54 -7.19 6.72 -11.95
N PHE A 55 -7.70 7.13 -10.79
CA PHE A 55 -9.13 7.31 -10.55
C PHE A 55 -9.37 8.79 -10.28
N LEU A 56 -10.21 9.41 -11.10
CA LEU A 56 -10.55 10.82 -11.01
C LEU A 56 -12.05 10.96 -10.75
N ASP A 57 -12.39 11.53 -9.60
CA ASP A 57 -13.77 11.90 -9.28
C ASP A 57 -14.24 13.00 -10.24
N GLN A 58 -15.44 12.83 -10.78
CA GLN A 58 -16.10 13.76 -11.69
C GLN A 58 -17.14 14.60 -10.95
N ALA A 59 -17.50 15.76 -11.52
CA ALA A 59 -18.46 16.69 -10.92
C ALA A 59 -19.87 16.09 -10.77
N ASP A 60 -20.22 15.11 -11.59
CA ASP A 60 -21.49 14.37 -11.55
C ASP A 60 -21.47 13.18 -10.58
N GLY A 61 -20.37 12.96 -9.85
CA GLY A 61 -20.17 11.82 -8.95
C GLY A 61 -19.73 10.52 -9.64
N ALA A 62 -19.53 10.53 -10.96
CA ALA A 62 -18.86 9.44 -11.65
C ALA A 62 -17.37 9.38 -11.26
N VAL A 63 -16.75 8.23 -11.51
CA VAL A 63 -15.29 8.06 -11.38
C VAL A 63 -14.75 7.64 -12.73
N ALA A 64 -13.93 8.49 -13.32
CA ALA A 64 -13.22 8.18 -14.54
C ALA A 64 -11.93 7.42 -14.19
N VAL A 65 -11.71 6.31 -14.88
CA VAL A 65 -10.54 5.43 -14.70
C VAL A 65 -9.66 5.55 -15.92
N TYR A 66 -8.39 5.88 -15.71
CA TYR A 66 -7.40 6.05 -16.77
C TYR A 66 -6.22 5.12 -16.57
N ASP A 67 -5.68 4.61 -17.66
CA ASP A 67 -4.41 3.90 -17.66
C ASP A 67 -3.27 4.92 -17.55
N LEU A 68 -2.34 4.69 -16.62
CA LEU A 68 -1.19 5.56 -16.47
C LEU A 68 -0.21 5.45 -17.65
N LYS A 69 -0.13 4.30 -18.32
CA LYS A 69 0.85 4.01 -19.36
C LYS A 69 0.65 4.90 -20.59
N ASP A 70 -0.59 5.07 -21.03
CA ASP A 70 -0.93 5.81 -22.25
C ASP A 70 -1.97 6.92 -22.04
N GLY A 71 -2.51 7.07 -20.82
CA GLY A 71 -3.54 8.06 -20.51
C GLY A 71 -4.92 7.70 -21.05
N SER A 72 -5.11 6.50 -21.61
CA SER A 72 -6.37 6.08 -22.20
C SER A 72 -7.48 5.93 -21.14
N ALA A 73 -8.71 6.25 -21.54
CA ALA A 73 -9.88 6.00 -20.71
C ALA A 73 -10.15 4.48 -20.65
N VAL A 74 -10.12 3.93 -19.45
CA VAL A 74 -10.35 2.51 -19.17
C VAL A 74 -11.82 2.24 -18.92
N ALA A 75 -12.43 3.08 -18.08
CA ALA A 75 -13.83 2.96 -17.69
C ALA A 75 -14.36 4.29 -17.15
N LEU A 76 -15.67 4.48 -17.24
CA LEU A 76 -16.39 5.49 -16.51
C LEU A 76 -17.36 4.77 -15.56
N LEU A 77 -17.16 4.93 -14.26
CA LEU A 77 -18.00 4.31 -13.23
C LEU A 77 -19.11 5.29 -12.84
N PRO A 78 -20.39 5.04 -13.19
CA PRO A 78 -21.48 5.97 -12.85
C PRO A 78 -21.64 6.18 -11.35
N ALA A 79 -22.21 7.33 -10.96
CA ALA A 79 -22.58 7.60 -9.57
C ALA A 79 -23.50 6.48 -9.02
N GLY A 80 -23.32 6.10 -7.75
CA GLY A 80 -24.12 5.04 -7.10
C GLY A 80 -23.82 3.60 -7.55
N SER A 81 -22.94 3.39 -8.54
CA SER A 81 -22.48 2.08 -8.98
C SER A 81 -21.12 1.70 -8.40
N ASN A 82 -20.72 0.43 -8.57
CA ASN A 82 -19.37 -0.03 -8.24
C ASN A 82 -18.95 0.26 -6.78
N ASN A 83 -19.89 0.07 -5.86
CA ASN A 83 -19.73 0.40 -4.43
C ASN A 83 -18.51 -0.26 -3.79
N PHE A 84 -18.14 -1.45 -4.24
CA PHE A 84 -16.95 -2.14 -3.76
C PHE A 84 -15.65 -1.46 -4.20
N ILE A 85 -15.51 -1.12 -5.50
CA ILE A 85 -14.36 -0.36 -6.01
C ILE A 85 -14.23 0.96 -5.25
N ARG A 86 -15.34 1.71 -5.13
CA ARG A 86 -15.37 2.98 -4.39
C ARG A 86 -15.01 2.80 -2.92
N GLY A 87 -15.46 1.73 -2.28
CA GLY A 87 -15.14 1.40 -0.89
C GLY A 87 -13.65 1.14 -0.69
N ALA A 88 -13.04 0.31 -1.56
CA ALA A 88 -11.61 0.03 -1.53
C ALA A 88 -10.78 1.30 -1.75
N LEU A 89 -11.13 2.11 -2.76
CA LEU A 89 -10.45 3.38 -3.04
C LEU A 89 -10.60 4.37 -1.88
N ARG A 90 -11.76 4.48 -1.25
CA ARG A 90 -11.95 5.32 -0.05
C ARG A 90 -11.07 4.88 1.10
N GLY A 91 -10.90 3.57 1.30
CA GLY A 91 -9.99 3.02 2.29
C GLY A 91 -8.53 3.44 2.05
N LEU A 92 -8.06 3.35 0.82
CA LEU A 92 -6.71 3.78 0.44
C LEU A 92 -6.54 5.30 0.44
N ALA A 93 -7.54 6.06 -0.03
CA ALA A 93 -7.52 7.51 -0.01
C ALA A 93 -7.48 8.08 1.41
N ARG A 94 -8.17 7.43 2.36
CA ARG A 94 -8.07 7.77 3.79
C ARG A 94 -6.65 7.59 4.31
N GLU A 95 -5.94 6.55 3.86
CA GLU A 95 -4.53 6.34 4.22
C GLU A 95 -3.64 7.42 3.63
N ARG A 96 -3.79 7.73 2.34
CA ARG A 96 -3.08 8.83 1.68
C ARG A 96 -3.28 10.16 2.39
N LYS A 97 -4.52 10.48 2.76
CA LYS A 97 -4.86 11.70 3.50
C LYS A 97 -4.15 11.78 4.85
N ARG A 98 -3.92 10.65 5.53
CA ARG A 98 -3.15 10.62 6.79
C ARG A 98 -1.66 10.91 6.60
N GLN A 99 -1.16 10.78 5.38
CA GLN A 99 0.24 10.98 5.02
C GLN A 99 0.44 12.22 4.12
N ASP A 100 -0.58 13.09 4.00
CA ASP A 100 -0.60 14.26 3.11
C ASP A 100 -0.28 13.95 1.63
N ILE A 101 -0.65 12.75 1.18
CA ILE A 101 -0.49 12.30 -0.21
C ILE A 101 -1.77 12.59 -1.00
N GLY A 102 -1.63 13.22 -2.17
CA GLY A 102 -2.73 13.46 -3.11
C GLY A 102 -3.16 12.22 -3.93
N MET A 103 -4.07 12.42 -4.89
CA MET A 103 -4.55 11.33 -5.76
C MET A 103 -3.74 11.13 -7.05
N ALA A 104 -2.68 11.92 -7.26
CA ALA A 104 -1.83 11.83 -8.46
C ALA A 104 -1.11 10.48 -8.62
N PRO A 105 -0.60 9.83 -7.54
CA PRO A 105 0.01 8.51 -7.66
C PRO A 105 -1.02 7.45 -8.07
N PRO A 106 -0.67 6.53 -8.99
CA PRO A 106 -1.59 5.50 -9.44
C PRO A 106 -1.87 4.46 -8.35
N PHE A 107 -2.93 3.70 -8.56
CA PHE A 107 -3.13 2.41 -7.92
C PHE A 107 -2.78 1.30 -8.89
N ARG A 108 -1.97 0.33 -8.46
CA ARG A 108 -1.57 -0.82 -9.24
C ARG A 108 -2.53 -1.96 -9.01
N LEU A 109 -3.25 -2.36 -10.06
CA LEU A 109 -4.07 -3.55 -10.07
C LEU A 109 -3.27 -4.70 -10.67
N THR A 110 -3.11 -5.79 -9.92
CA THR A 110 -2.32 -6.95 -10.35
C THR A 110 -3.13 -8.23 -10.25
N ARG A 111 -3.08 -9.05 -11.30
CA ARG A 111 -3.50 -10.45 -11.31
C ARG A 111 -2.27 -11.35 -11.14
N TRP A 112 -2.32 -12.21 -10.14
CA TRP A 112 -1.25 -13.14 -9.80
C TRP A 112 -1.50 -14.54 -10.39
N ALA A 113 -0.43 -15.32 -10.55
CA ALA A 113 -0.53 -16.68 -11.11
C ALA A 113 -1.35 -17.66 -10.26
N ASP A 114 -1.48 -17.40 -8.95
CA ASP A 114 -2.33 -18.17 -8.03
C ASP A 114 -3.81 -17.74 -8.06
N GLY A 115 -4.18 -16.85 -8.99
CA GLY A 115 -5.55 -16.37 -9.17
C GLY A 115 -5.94 -15.22 -8.25
N ARG A 116 -5.05 -14.73 -7.40
CA ARG A 116 -5.33 -13.53 -6.59
C ARG A 116 -5.36 -12.28 -7.45
N TYR A 117 -6.18 -11.34 -7.02
CA TYR A 117 -6.13 -9.96 -7.50
C TYR A 117 -5.81 -9.05 -6.34
N THR A 118 -4.88 -8.12 -6.55
CA THR A 118 -4.51 -7.14 -5.54
C THR A 118 -4.61 -5.73 -6.09
N LEU A 119 -5.14 -4.82 -5.27
CA LEU A 119 -5.07 -3.39 -5.52
C LEU A 119 -4.04 -2.78 -4.57
N GLU A 120 -2.98 -2.23 -5.12
CA GLU A 120 -1.90 -1.60 -4.38
C GLU A 120 -1.92 -0.09 -4.60
N ASP A 121 -1.76 0.69 -3.53
CA ASP A 121 -1.40 2.09 -3.62
C ASP A 121 0.13 2.23 -3.81
N THR A 122 0.56 2.73 -4.96
CA THR A 122 2.00 2.87 -5.27
C THR A 122 2.73 3.88 -4.40
N ALA A 123 2.03 4.83 -3.77
CA ALA A 123 2.64 5.83 -2.91
C ALA A 123 2.85 5.31 -1.49
N THR A 124 1.87 4.57 -0.95
CA THR A 124 1.91 4.05 0.43
C THR A 124 2.34 2.59 0.53
N ARG A 125 2.46 1.89 -0.61
CA ARG A 125 2.71 0.45 -0.73
C ARG A 125 1.65 -0.41 -0.01
N ARG A 126 0.49 0.18 0.29
CA ARG A 126 -0.61 -0.53 0.94
C ARG A 126 -1.36 -1.36 -0.08
N THR A 127 -1.49 -2.65 0.19
CA THR A 127 -2.12 -3.62 -0.70
C THR A 127 -3.40 -4.18 -0.10
N ILE A 128 -4.45 -4.24 -0.92
CA ILE A 128 -5.71 -4.92 -0.62
C ILE A 128 -5.75 -6.20 -1.43
N ASP A 129 -5.88 -7.35 -0.75
CA ASP A 129 -6.19 -8.61 -1.42
C ASP A 129 -7.69 -8.69 -1.68
N LEU A 130 -8.06 -8.68 -2.96
CA LEU A 130 -9.46 -8.60 -3.39
C LEU A 130 -10.19 -9.93 -3.20
N ARG A 131 -9.46 -11.06 -3.06
CA ARG A 131 -10.05 -12.40 -2.88
C ARG A 131 -10.86 -12.49 -1.60
N ALA A 132 -10.51 -11.73 -0.56
CA ALA A 132 -11.21 -11.69 0.71
C ALA A 132 -12.68 -11.20 0.61
N PHE A 133 -13.06 -10.61 -0.53
CA PHE A 133 -14.36 -9.96 -0.71
C PHE A 133 -15.31 -10.74 -1.62
N GLY A 134 -14.93 -11.93 -2.10
CA GLY A 134 -15.78 -12.79 -2.94
C GLY A 134 -15.64 -12.56 -4.44
N SER A 135 -16.08 -13.54 -5.24
CA SER A 135 -15.84 -13.60 -6.69
C SER A 135 -16.46 -12.44 -7.46
N THR A 136 -17.68 -12.02 -7.14
CA THR A 136 -18.36 -10.88 -7.79
C THR A 136 -17.57 -9.58 -7.65
N ASN A 137 -16.99 -9.36 -6.47
CA ASN A 137 -16.20 -8.18 -6.17
C ASN A 137 -14.83 -8.20 -6.87
N VAL A 138 -14.21 -9.38 -6.95
CA VAL A 138 -12.99 -9.59 -7.75
C VAL A 138 -13.26 -9.32 -9.23
N GLN A 139 -14.40 -9.76 -9.76
CA GLN A 139 -14.74 -9.60 -11.17
C GLN A 139 -14.80 -8.12 -11.58
N ALA A 140 -15.37 -7.25 -10.75
CA ALA A 140 -15.41 -5.80 -11.03
C ALA A 140 -14.01 -5.19 -11.25
N PHE A 141 -12.98 -5.72 -10.57
CA PHE A 141 -11.61 -5.31 -10.81
C PHE A 141 -10.98 -6.02 -12.00
N ALA A 142 -11.27 -7.31 -12.21
CA ALA A 142 -10.82 -8.04 -13.39
C ALA A 142 -11.28 -7.35 -14.69
N ASP A 143 -12.49 -6.81 -14.71
CA ASP A 143 -13.04 -6.06 -15.84
C ASP A 143 -12.21 -4.79 -16.13
N LEU A 144 -11.75 -4.06 -15.10
CA LEU A 144 -10.84 -2.90 -15.27
C LEU A 144 -9.46 -3.30 -15.81
N LEU A 145 -9.00 -4.51 -15.48
CA LEU A 145 -7.73 -5.03 -15.98
C LEU A 145 -7.82 -5.38 -17.46
N GLN A 146 -8.97 -5.90 -17.90
CA GLN A 146 -9.23 -6.30 -19.29
C GLN A 146 -9.74 -5.17 -20.19
N ALA A 147 -10.38 -4.15 -19.62
CA ALA A 147 -10.96 -3.04 -20.37
C ALA A 147 -9.90 -2.35 -21.25
N GLY A 148 -10.20 -2.09 -22.52
CA GLY A 148 -9.24 -1.52 -23.47
C GLY A 148 -8.29 -2.52 -24.14
N LYS A 149 -8.23 -3.80 -23.71
CA LYS A 149 -7.60 -4.89 -24.50
C LYS A 149 -8.48 -5.40 -25.64
N GLY A 150 -9.73 -4.98 -25.68
CA GLY A 150 -10.70 -5.31 -26.73
C GLY A 150 -11.53 -4.11 -27.10
N MET A 151 -11.04 -3.35 -28.08
CA MET A 151 -11.91 -2.73 -29.07
C MET A 151 -11.43 -3.25 -30.43
N PRO A 152 -12.14 -4.19 -31.07
CA PRO A 152 -12.11 -4.27 -32.53
C PRO A 152 -12.65 -2.98 -33.14
#